data_AF-A0A1M7N2T9-F1
#
_entry.id   AF-A0A1M7N2T9-F1
#
_cell.length_a   1.000
_cell.length_b   1.000
_cell.length_c   1.000
_cell.angle_alpha   90.00
_cell.angle_beta   90.00
_cell.angle_gamma   90.00
#
_symmetry.space_group_name_H-M   'P 1'
#
loop_
_entity.id
_entity.type
_entity.pdbx_description
1 polymer ?
#
loop_
_entity_poly.entity_id
_entity_poly.type
_entity_poly.pdbx_seq_one_letter_code
_entity_poly.pdbx_strand_id
1 'polypeptide(L)'
;MSYESEYSSSCSRYYNACSEINSCNNRLRELEMQKQQKIKEINKLETDIKDHEEALSAVEKMLQSDSNLNQDISNISNKTDHAADNFIGMVKASDIKSKDLRDVYSNEMAKTKSTLSGIIDGLKTKKTTLTNKIVELKEKLRIAKANLEDIKARIKSTESSLRDWQSARSSASIDMEYYSRKMSEEDED
;
A
#
# COMPACT_ATOMS: atom_id res chain seq x y z
N MET A 1 58.16 -8.34 25.11
CA MET A 1 57.51 -9.02 23.97
C MET A 1 58.44 -8.85 22.78
N SER A 2 58.63 -9.86 21.93
CA SER A 2 59.54 -9.77 20.77
C SER A 2 58.76 -9.33 19.54
N TYR A 3 59.35 -8.49 18.68
CA TYR A 3 58.69 -7.91 17.50
C TYR A 3 57.97 -8.94 16.60
N GLU A 4 58.40 -10.19 16.60
CA GLU A 4 57.74 -11.32 15.93
C GLU A 4 56.32 -11.58 16.45
N SER A 5 56.12 -11.48 17.77
CA SER A 5 54.81 -11.60 18.42
C SER A 5 53.88 -10.44 18.06
N GLU A 6 54.37 -9.20 18.03
CA GLU A 6 53.57 -8.05 17.61
C GLU A 6 53.25 -8.07 16.11
N TYR A 7 54.19 -8.51 15.26
CA TYR A 7 53.95 -8.73 13.84
C TYR A 7 52.85 -9.76 13.59
N SER A 8 52.93 -10.91 14.26
CA SER A 8 51.93 -11.99 14.18
C SER A 8 50.54 -11.54 14.64
N SER A 9 50.48 -10.74 15.71
CA SER A 9 49.23 -10.12 16.17
C SER A 9 48.65 -9.16 15.14
N SER A 10 49.50 -8.39 14.47
CA SER A 10 49.09 -7.42 13.43
C SER A 10 48.58 -8.12 12.18
N CYS A 11 49.22 -9.21 11.75
CA CYS A 11 48.72 -10.10 10.69
C CYS A 11 47.31 -10.62 11.01
N SER A 12 47.10 -11.11 12.23
CA SER A 12 45.80 -11.61 12.68
C SER A 12 44.71 -10.53 12.62
N ARG A 13 45.01 -9.31 13.08
CA ARG A 13 44.10 -8.16 12.98
C ARG A 13 43.79 -7.80 11.52
N TYR A 14 44.79 -7.83 10.64
CA TYR A 14 44.62 -7.54 9.21
C TYR A 14 43.68 -8.54 8.53
N TYR A 15 43.90 -9.85 8.73
CA TYR A 15 43.07 -10.89 8.13
C TYR A 15 41.64 -10.89 8.67
N ASN A 16 41.46 -10.67 9.98
CA ASN A 16 40.14 -10.51 10.58
C ASN A 16 39.39 -9.32 9.94
N ALA A 17 40.03 -8.15 9.85
CA ALA A 17 39.43 -6.98 9.21
C ALA A 17 39.07 -7.22 7.73
N CYS A 18 39.88 -7.97 6.99
CA CYS A 18 39.54 -8.36 5.61
C CYS A 18 38.30 -9.25 5.53
N SER A 19 38.17 -10.22 6.43
CA SER A 19 36.98 -11.08 6.52
C SER A 19 35.73 -10.27 6.83
N GLU A 20 35.81 -9.37 7.80
CA GLU A 20 34.68 -8.52 8.21
C GLU A 20 34.27 -7.50 7.14
N ILE A 21 35.23 -6.95 6.38
CA ILE A 21 34.94 -6.13 5.20
C ILE A 21 34.11 -6.91 4.18
N ASN A 22 34.48 -8.17 3.91
CA ASN A 22 33.73 -9.02 2.98
C ASN A 22 32.31 -9.31 3.49
N SER A 23 32.18 -9.59 4.79
CA SER A 23 30.88 -9.76 5.46
C SER A 23 30.00 -8.53 5.32
N CYS A 24 30.54 -7.33 5.61
CA CYS A 24 29.85 -6.06 5.46
C CYS A 24 29.40 -5.81 4.02
N ASN A 25 30.28 -6.04 3.04
CA ASN A 25 29.95 -5.86 1.62
C ASN A 25 28.81 -6.79 1.17
N ASN A 26 28.84 -8.06 1.58
CA ASN A 26 27.76 -9.00 1.29
C ASN A 26 26.45 -8.55 1.94
N ARG A 27 26.52 -8.07 3.19
CA ARG A 27 25.36 -7.55 3.91
C ARG A 27 24.77 -6.31 3.25
N LEU A 28 25.60 -5.39 2.77
CA LEU A 28 25.15 -4.20 2.05
C LEU A 28 24.43 -4.55 0.75
N ARG A 29 24.94 -5.51 -0.02
CA ARG A 29 24.27 -6.00 -1.24
C ARG A 29 22.88 -6.56 -0.93
N GLU A 30 22.79 -7.40 0.10
CA GLU A 30 21.52 -7.97 0.57
C GLU A 30 20.53 -6.86 0.98
N LEU A 31 20.96 -5.90 1.78
CA LEU A 31 20.11 -4.80 2.25
C LEU A 31 19.65 -3.89 1.10
N GLU A 32 20.52 -3.61 0.13
CA GLU A 32 20.14 -2.83 -1.06
C GLU A 32 19.11 -3.57 -1.92
N MET A 33 19.22 -4.90 -2.09
CA MET A 33 18.18 -5.69 -2.75
C MET A 33 16.84 -5.61 -2.01
N GLN A 34 16.85 -5.78 -0.68
CA GLN A 34 15.65 -5.69 0.16
C GLN A 34 15.01 -4.29 0.07
N LYS A 35 15.83 -3.23 0.07
CA LYS A 35 15.38 -1.84 -0.10
C LYS A 35 14.66 -1.64 -1.44
N GLN A 36 15.24 -2.12 -2.54
CA GLN A 36 14.59 -2.01 -3.86
C GLN A 36 13.28 -2.79 -3.94
N GLN A 37 13.24 -4.00 -3.36
CA GLN A 37 12.00 -4.77 -3.28
C GLN A 37 10.92 -4.03 -2.48
N LYS A 38 11.31 -3.42 -1.34
CA LYS A 38 10.37 -2.67 -0.51
C LYS A 38 9.85 -1.41 -1.19
N ILE A 39 10.68 -0.71 -1.96
CA ILE A 39 10.25 0.44 -2.78
C ILE A 39 9.20 0.00 -3.82
N LYS A 40 9.42 -1.12 -4.51
CA LYS A 40 8.45 -1.66 -5.47
C LYS A 40 7.11 -2.00 -4.81
N GLU A 41 7.15 -2.60 -3.62
CA GLU A 41 5.95 -2.89 -2.83
C GLU A 41 5.19 -1.62 -2.42
N ILE A 42 5.91 -0.59 -1.94
CA ILE A 42 5.32 0.71 -1.59
C ILE A 42 4.62 1.33 -2.80
N ASN A 43 5.28 1.39 -3.96
CA ASN A 43 4.69 1.95 -5.17
C ASN A 43 3.43 1.20 -5.60
N LYS A 44 3.44 -0.13 -5.48
CA LYS A 44 2.25 -0.95 -5.76
C LYS A 44 1.11 -0.62 -4.79
N LEU A 45 1.39 -0.53 -3.50
CA LEU A 45 0.38 -0.19 -2.49
C LEU A 45 -0.19 1.22 -2.72
N GLU A 46 0.63 2.18 -3.14
CA GLU A 46 0.18 3.54 -3.47
C GLU A 46 -0.75 3.54 -4.69
N THR A 47 -0.42 2.78 -5.74
CA THR A 47 -1.32 2.59 -6.90
C THR A 47 -2.61 1.89 -6.49
N ASP A 48 -2.53 0.78 -5.74
CA ASP A 48 -3.70 0.03 -5.30
C ASP A 48 -4.64 0.93 -4.47
N ILE A 49 -4.11 1.76 -3.56
CA ILE A 49 -4.92 2.72 -2.77
C ILE A 49 -5.62 3.70 -3.69
N LYS A 50 -4.90 4.28 -4.66
CA LYS A 50 -5.46 5.25 -5.60
C LYS A 50 -6.62 4.64 -6.40
N ASP A 51 -6.42 3.45 -6.95
CA ASP A 51 -7.45 2.75 -7.75
C ASP A 51 -8.70 2.46 -6.91
N HIS A 52 -8.53 2.09 -5.63
CA HIS A 52 -9.66 1.85 -4.73
C HIS A 52 -10.36 3.15 -4.32
N GLU A 53 -9.64 4.26 -4.13
CA GLU A 53 -10.23 5.57 -3.88
C GLU A 53 -11.03 6.09 -5.08
N GLU A 54 -10.53 5.88 -6.31
CA GLU A 54 -11.26 6.19 -7.54
C GLU A 54 -12.53 5.35 -7.67
N ALA A 55 -12.44 4.04 -7.43
CA ALA A 55 -13.60 3.14 -7.42
C ALA A 55 -14.63 3.54 -6.34
N LEU A 56 -14.16 3.92 -5.15
CA LEU A 56 -15.03 4.41 -4.07
C LEU A 56 -15.78 5.67 -4.49
N SER A 57 -15.07 6.65 -5.05
CA SER A 57 -15.68 7.89 -5.55
C SER A 57 -16.73 7.62 -6.63
N ALA A 58 -16.47 6.67 -7.54
CA ALA A 58 -17.44 6.25 -8.55
C ALA A 58 -18.72 5.66 -7.91
N VAL A 59 -18.57 4.78 -6.90
CA VAL A 59 -19.72 4.21 -6.16
C VAL A 59 -20.50 5.30 -5.43
N GLU A 60 -19.83 6.29 -4.84
CA GLU A 60 -20.51 7.42 -4.18
C GLU A 60 -21.33 8.27 -5.14
N LYS A 61 -20.80 8.54 -6.34
CA LYS A 61 -21.55 9.23 -7.40
C LYS A 61 -22.78 8.43 -7.84
N MET A 62 -22.65 7.11 -7.98
CA MET A 62 -23.80 6.25 -8.30
C MET A 62 -24.88 6.29 -7.23
N LEU A 63 -24.49 6.27 -5.94
CA LEU A 63 -25.43 6.39 -4.82
C LEU A 63 -26.14 7.76 -4.80
N GLN A 64 -25.46 8.84 -5.19
CA GLN A 64 -26.09 10.17 -5.32
C GLN A 64 -27.07 10.22 -6.49
N SER A 65 -26.69 9.68 -7.65
CA SER A 65 -27.56 9.60 -8.83
C SER A 65 -28.83 8.80 -8.53
N ASP A 66 -28.73 7.76 -7.71
CA ASP A 66 -29.87 6.96 -7.28
C ASP A 66 -30.86 7.76 -6.40
N SER A 67 -30.37 8.62 -5.49
CA SER A 67 -31.25 9.49 -4.71
C SER A 67 -32.14 10.36 -5.60
N ASN A 68 -31.60 10.85 -6.72
CA ASN A 68 -32.37 11.60 -7.70
C ASN A 68 -33.39 10.71 -8.41
N LEU A 69 -33.00 9.48 -8.80
CA LEU A 69 -33.90 8.53 -9.45
C LEU A 69 -35.08 8.14 -8.55
N ASN A 70 -34.85 7.94 -7.25
CA ASN A 70 -35.90 7.67 -6.27
C ASN A 70 -36.90 8.84 -6.16
N GLN A 71 -36.42 10.08 -6.24
CA GLN A 71 -37.28 11.26 -6.28
C GLN A 71 -38.12 11.29 -7.56
N ASP A 72 -37.51 10.99 -8.71
CA ASP A 72 -38.22 10.94 -10.00
C ASP A 72 -39.29 9.85 -10.04
N ILE A 73 -38.99 8.65 -9.53
CA ILE A 73 -39.98 7.57 -9.37
C ILE A 73 -41.15 8.04 -8.50
N SER A 74 -40.89 8.72 -7.38
CA SER A 74 -41.94 9.25 -6.52
C SER A 74 -42.79 10.31 -7.23
N ASN A 75 -42.15 11.21 -7.99
CA ASN A 75 -42.85 12.23 -8.78
C ASN A 75 -43.73 11.61 -9.87
N ILE A 76 -43.26 10.56 -10.54
CA ILE A 76 -44.05 9.87 -11.56
C ILE A 76 -45.24 9.16 -10.92
N SER A 77 -45.07 8.51 -9.76
CA SER A 77 -46.17 7.89 -9.01
C SER A 77 -47.31 8.88 -8.80
N ASN A 78 -47.00 10.06 -8.26
CA ASN A 78 -48.00 11.09 -7.98
C ASN A 78 -48.70 11.58 -9.25
N LYS A 79 -47.95 11.77 -10.35
CA LYS A 79 -48.53 12.19 -11.64
C LYS A 79 -49.43 11.12 -12.24
N THR A 80 -49.07 9.85 -12.10
CA THR A 80 -49.92 8.73 -12.50
C THR A 80 -51.20 8.70 -11.68
N ASP A 81 -51.13 8.88 -10.36
CA ASP A 81 -52.30 8.91 -9.50
C ASP A 81 -53.27 10.03 -9.90
N HIS A 82 -52.75 11.23 -10.18
CA HIS A 82 -53.56 12.34 -10.71
C HIS A 82 -54.17 12.04 -12.07
N ALA A 83 -53.42 11.43 -12.99
CA ALA A 83 -53.94 11.05 -14.30
C ALA A 83 -55.05 9.99 -14.18
N ALA A 84 -54.88 9.02 -13.27
CA ALA A 84 -55.88 8.00 -12.99
C ALA A 84 -57.18 8.61 -12.44
N ASP A 85 -57.09 9.56 -11.50
CA ASP A 85 -58.26 10.29 -10.98
C ASP A 85 -59.02 11.03 -12.08
N ASN A 86 -58.29 11.77 -12.93
CA ASN A 86 -58.89 12.50 -14.05
C ASN A 86 -59.58 11.53 -15.03
N PHE A 87 -58.93 10.42 -15.39
CA PHE A 87 -59.52 9.40 -16.26
C PHE A 87 -60.78 8.78 -15.67
N ILE A 88 -60.77 8.40 -14.39
CA ILE A 88 -61.94 7.84 -13.71
C ILE A 88 -63.07 8.87 -13.67
N GLY A 89 -62.77 10.16 -13.46
CA GLY A 89 -63.75 11.23 -13.53
C GLY A 89 -64.42 11.32 -14.91
N MET A 90 -63.64 11.26 -15.99
CA MET A 90 -64.14 11.28 -17.37
C MET A 90 -64.96 10.04 -17.73
N VAL A 91 -64.52 8.87 -17.27
CA VAL A 91 -65.21 7.59 -17.48
C VAL A 91 -66.50 7.54 -16.66
N LYS A 92 -66.55 8.06 -15.44
CA LYS A 92 -67.83 8.18 -14.71
C LYS A 92 -68.84 9.09 -15.42
N ALA A 93 -68.36 10.07 -16.20
CA ALA A 93 -69.22 10.90 -17.03
C ALA A 93 -69.69 10.22 -18.33
N SER A 94 -69.15 9.04 -18.67
CA SER A 94 -69.41 8.33 -19.92
C SER A 94 -69.62 6.85 -19.60
N ASP A 95 -70.84 6.29 -19.66
CA ASP A 95 -71.30 4.98 -19.14
C ASP A 95 -70.51 3.69 -19.56
N ILE A 96 -69.18 3.70 -19.43
CA ILE A 96 -68.18 2.79 -19.99
C ILE A 96 -67.38 2.22 -18.81
N LYS A 97 -67.09 0.92 -18.83
CA LYS A 97 -66.17 0.30 -17.87
C LYS A 97 -64.73 0.41 -18.38
N SER A 98 -63.88 1.20 -17.73
CA SER A 98 -62.42 1.25 -18.03
C SER A 98 -61.59 0.56 -16.95
N LYS A 99 -60.35 0.15 -17.29
CA LYS A 99 -59.34 -0.26 -16.30
C LYS A 99 -58.80 0.97 -15.56
N ASP A 100 -58.46 0.81 -14.28
CA ASP A 100 -57.75 1.83 -13.51
C ASP A 100 -56.27 1.82 -13.91
N LEU A 101 -55.73 2.99 -14.26
CA LEU A 101 -54.31 3.21 -14.54
C LEU A 101 -53.42 2.80 -13.36
N ARG A 102 -53.93 2.90 -12.13
CA ARG A 102 -53.23 2.47 -10.92
C ARG A 102 -52.90 0.99 -10.93
N ASP A 103 -53.80 0.14 -11.42
CA ASP A 103 -53.61 -1.31 -11.35
C ASP A 103 -52.39 -1.78 -12.16
N VAL A 104 -52.21 -1.19 -13.35
CA VAL A 104 -51.08 -1.49 -14.23
C VAL A 104 -49.83 -0.77 -13.75
N TYR A 105 -49.92 0.51 -13.43
CA TYR A 105 -48.74 1.30 -13.13
C TYR A 105 -48.14 1.00 -11.75
N SER A 106 -48.97 0.70 -10.74
CA SER A 106 -48.50 0.44 -9.37
C SER A 106 -47.66 -0.82 -9.26
N ASN A 107 -47.99 -1.87 -10.01
CA ASN A 107 -47.26 -3.14 -9.96
C ASN A 107 -45.87 -3.01 -10.60
N GLU A 108 -45.79 -2.40 -11.78
CA GLU A 108 -44.56 -2.13 -12.51
C GLU A 108 -43.65 -1.18 -11.71
N MET A 109 -44.23 -0.17 -11.08
CA MET A 109 -43.50 0.75 -10.21
C MET A 109 -42.99 0.06 -8.93
N ALA A 110 -43.78 -0.82 -8.31
CA ALA A 110 -43.35 -1.60 -7.16
C ALA A 110 -42.15 -2.50 -7.50
N LYS A 111 -42.19 -3.18 -8.66
CA LYS A 111 -41.06 -3.99 -9.16
C LYS A 111 -39.81 -3.14 -9.42
N THR A 112 -39.98 -1.97 -10.02
CA THR A 112 -38.88 -1.02 -10.29
C THR A 112 -38.24 -0.56 -8.98
N LYS A 113 -39.05 -0.14 -8.00
CA LYS A 113 -38.58 0.31 -6.69
C LYS A 113 -37.87 -0.80 -5.91
N SER A 114 -38.38 -2.03 -5.97
CA SER A 114 -37.75 -3.19 -5.34
C SER A 114 -36.39 -3.51 -5.97
N THR A 115 -36.31 -3.47 -7.30
CA THR A 115 -35.05 -3.72 -8.04
C THR A 115 -34.01 -2.66 -7.70
N LEU A 116 -34.42 -1.40 -7.69
CA LEU A 116 -33.56 -0.28 -7.35
C LEU A 116 -33.03 -0.37 -5.92
N SER A 117 -33.91 -0.69 -4.96
CA SER A 117 -33.52 -0.90 -3.56
C SER A 117 -32.44 -1.99 -3.42
N GLY A 118 -32.58 -3.10 -4.15
CA GLY A 118 -31.56 -4.15 -4.17
C GLY A 118 -30.21 -3.69 -4.74
N ILE A 119 -30.23 -2.88 -5.81
CA ILE A 119 -29.01 -2.30 -6.38
C ILE A 119 -28.34 -1.36 -5.37
N ILE A 120 -29.11 -0.52 -4.68
CA ILE A 120 -28.61 0.41 -3.65
C ILE A 120 -27.93 -0.36 -2.52
N ASP A 121 -28.57 -1.39 -1.99
CA ASP A 121 -28.01 -2.16 -0.89
C ASP A 121 -26.74 -2.89 -1.31
N GLY A 122 -26.68 -3.37 -2.56
CA GLY A 122 -25.46 -3.87 -3.18
C GLY A 122 -24.36 -2.81 -3.28
N LEU A 123 -24.68 -1.58 -3.70
CA LEU A 123 -23.73 -0.47 -3.81
C LEU A 123 -23.24 -0.01 -2.43
N LYS A 124 -24.11 0.08 -1.43
CA LYS A 124 -23.73 0.39 -0.03
C LYS A 124 -22.78 -0.66 0.52
N THR A 125 -23.05 -1.93 0.25
CA THR A 125 -22.15 -3.04 0.64
C THR A 125 -20.79 -2.90 -0.02
N LYS A 126 -20.76 -2.64 -1.35
CA LYS A 126 -19.50 -2.38 -2.08
C LYS A 126 -18.74 -1.18 -1.53
N LYS A 127 -19.44 -0.08 -1.20
CA LYS A 127 -18.84 1.11 -0.57
C LYS A 127 -18.13 0.76 0.73
N THR A 128 -18.79 0.00 1.62
CA THR A 128 -18.19 -0.46 2.88
C THR A 128 -16.97 -1.34 2.63
N THR A 129 -17.05 -2.30 1.70
CA THR A 129 -15.92 -3.17 1.33
C THR A 129 -14.72 -2.38 0.81
N LEU A 130 -14.93 -1.43 -0.10
CA LEU A 130 -13.88 -0.56 -0.63
C LEU A 130 -13.26 0.29 0.47
N THR A 131 -14.08 0.88 1.34
CA THR A 131 -13.62 1.69 2.47
C THR A 131 -12.71 0.88 3.41
N ASN A 132 -13.15 -0.33 3.79
CA ASN A 132 -12.35 -1.22 4.62
C ASN A 132 -11.04 -1.62 3.93
N LYS A 133 -11.08 -1.87 2.62
CA LYS A 133 -9.89 -2.23 1.86
C LYS A 133 -8.87 -1.10 1.78
N ILE A 134 -9.33 0.14 1.60
CA ILE A 134 -8.48 1.33 1.63
C ILE A 134 -7.79 1.48 2.99
N VAL A 135 -8.51 1.28 4.10
CA VAL A 135 -7.93 1.31 5.44
C VAL A 135 -6.84 0.23 5.61
N GLU A 136 -7.13 -1.00 5.21
CA GLU A 136 -6.16 -2.10 5.25
C GLU A 136 -4.91 -1.80 4.42
N LEU A 137 -5.08 -1.30 3.19
CA LEU A 137 -3.96 -0.96 2.30
C LEU A 137 -3.12 0.21 2.85
N LYS A 138 -3.75 1.23 3.44
CA LYS A 138 -3.06 2.35 4.09
C LYS A 138 -2.21 1.87 5.27
N GLU A 139 -2.70 0.92 6.06
CA GLU A 139 -1.92 0.35 7.15
C GLU A 139 -0.73 -0.47 6.64
N LYS A 140 -0.92 -1.29 5.61
CA LYS A 140 0.19 -2.00 4.95
C LYS A 140 1.23 -1.04 4.39
N LEU A 141 0.81 0.05 3.77
CA LEU A 141 1.69 1.09 3.26
C LEU A 141 2.51 1.73 4.38
N ARG A 142 1.87 2.04 5.51
CA ARG A 142 2.54 2.59 6.70
C ARG A 142 3.63 1.65 7.22
N ILE A 143 3.31 0.37 7.38
CA ILE A 143 4.26 -0.66 7.83
C ILE A 143 5.40 -0.81 6.81
N ALA A 144 5.09 -0.85 5.51
CA ALA A 144 6.11 -0.97 4.47
C ALA A 144 7.08 0.23 4.46
N LYS A 145 6.57 1.45 4.67
CA LYS A 145 7.40 2.66 4.82
C LYS A 145 8.29 2.60 6.07
N ALA A 146 7.77 2.14 7.21
CA ALA A 146 8.57 1.96 8.41
C ALA A 146 9.70 0.93 8.21
N ASN A 147 9.41 -0.20 7.56
CA ASN A 147 10.40 -1.23 7.23
C ASN A 147 11.47 -0.71 6.26
N LEU A 148 11.10 0.15 5.30
CA LEU A 148 12.07 0.79 4.42
C LEU A 148 13.05 1.69 5.19
N GLU A 149 12.57 2.44 6.18
CA GLU A 149 13.43 3.27 7.04
C GLU A 149 14.34 2.42 7.95
N ASP A 150 13.86 1.30 8.49
CA ASP A 150 14.70 0.33 9.21
C ASP A 150 15.84 -0.20 8.32
N ILE A 151 15.52 -0.61 7.09
CA ILE A 151 16.52 -1.09 6.13
C ILE A 151 17.56 -0.01 5.85
N LYS A 152 17.13 1.24 5.63
CA LYS A 152 18.06 2.38 5.43
C LYS A 152 18.94 2.62 6.65
N ALA A 153 18.40 2.51 7.87
CA ALA A 153 19.19 2.65 9.10
C ALA A 153 20.25 1.54 9.21
N ARG A 154 19.90 0.30 8.87
CA ARG A 154 20.82 -0.84 8.86
C ARG A 154 21.90 -0.72 7.79
N ILE A 155 21.58 -0.17 6.62
CA ILE A 155 22.57 0.16 5.59
C ILE A 155 23.59 1.14 6.17
N LYS A 156 23.14 2.27 6.74
CA LYS A 156 24.03 3.27 7.36
C LYS A 156 24.92 2.69 8.46
N SER A 157 24.35 1.83 9.31
CA SER A 157 25.10 1.14 10.36
C SER A 157 26.17 0.23 9.77
N THR A 158 25.82 -0.56 8.75
CA THR A 158 26.74 -1.50 8.09
C THR A 158 27.85 -0.75 7.34
N GLU A 159 27.54 0.38 6.71
CA GLU A 159 28.53 1.28 6.09
C GLU A 159 29.50 1.86 7.13
N SER A 160 29.02 2.17 8.34
CA SER A 160 29.89 2.60 9.44
C SER A 160 30.85 1.50 9.85
N SER A 161 30.34 0.30 10.12
CA SER A 161 31.19 -0.86 10.45
C SER A 161 32.18 -1.16 9.34
N LEU A 162 31.78 -1.05 8.07
CA LEU A 162 32.69 -1.22 6.93
C LEU A 162 33.87 -0.23 6.98
N ARG A 163 33.60 1.05 7.29
CA ARG A 163 34.67 2.06 7.45
C ARG A 163 35.58 1.73 8.62
N ASP A 164 35.02 1.31 9.75
CA ASP A 164 35.80 0.94 10.94
C ASP A 164 36.75 -0.23 10.63
N TRP A 165 36.26 -1.25 9.92
CA TRP A 165 37.09 -2.38 9.49
C TRP A 165 38.13 -2.00 8.44
N GLN A 166 37.83 -1.07 7.53
CA GLN A 166 38.80 -0.52 6.60
C GLN A 166 39.94 0.20 7.34
N SER A 167 39.61 1.04 8.33
CA SER A 167 40.61 1.68 9.19
C SER A 167 41.43 0.67 9.99
N ALA A 168 40.78 -0.36 10.55
CA ALA A 168 41.45 -1.43 11.28
C ALA A 168 42.46 -2.17 10.37
N ARG A 169 42.05 -2.53 9.16
CA ARG A 169 42.92 -3.16 8.16
C ARG A 169 44.13 -2.28 7.82
N SER A 170 43.90 -0.99 7.56
CA SER A 170 44.98 -0.04 7.26
C SER A 170 45.95 0.09 8.43
N SER A 171 45.46 0.25 9.66
CA SER A 171 46.32 0.32 10.85
C SER A 171 47.15 -0.94 11.04
N ALA A 172 46.55 -2.13 10.90
CA ALA A 172 47.24 -3.39 11.02
C ALA A 172 48.33 -3.57 9.94
N SER A 173 48.06 -3.10 8.71
CA SER A 173 49.07 -3.12 7.64
C SER A 173 50.27 -2.24 7.95
N ILE A 174 50.05 -1.06 8.54
CA ILE A 174 51.13 -0.15 8.96
C ILE A 174 51.93 -0.78 10.11
N ASP A 175 51.24 -1.36 11.11
CA ASP A 175 51.87 -2.05 12.23
C ASP A 175 52.76 -3.22 11.73
N MET A 176 52.25 -4.03 10.78
CA MET A 176 53.02 -5.12 10.15
C MET A 176 54.31 -4.62 9.49
N GLU A 177 54.23 -3.54 8.71
CA GLU A 177 55.41 -2.96 8.05
C GLU A 177 56.43 -2.45 9.08
N TYR A 178 55.96 -1.80 10.13
CA TYR A 178 56.81 -1.31 11.22
C TYR A 178 57.56 -2.45 11.91
N TYR A 179 56.85 -3.49 12.37
CA TYR A 179 57.48 -4.61 13.07
C TYR A 179 58.36 -5.45 12.14
N SER A 180 58.00 -5.60 10.87
CA SER A 180 58.84 -6.27 9.88
C SER A 180 60.20 -5.58 9.72
N ARG A 181 60.23 -4.24 9.68
CA ARG A 181 61.48 -3.49 9.61
C ARG A 181 62.32 -3.65 10.87
N LYS A 182 61.68 -3.59 12.04
CA LYS A 182 62.39 -3.74 13.32
C LYS A 182 63.05 -5.10 13.48
N MET A 183 62.40 -6.17 13.03
CA MET A 183 63.02 -7.49 13.01
C MET A 183 64.24 -7.54 12.09
N SER A 184 64.16 -6.95 10.89
CA SER A 184 65.32 -6.90 9.98
C SER A 184 66.48 -6.08 10.52
N GLU A 185 66.20 -5.00 11.25
CA GLU A 185 67.24 -4.20 11.92
C GLU A 185 67.89 -4.97 13.09
N GLU A 186 67.15 -5.79 13.83
CA GLU A 186 67.70 -6.64 14.91
C GLU A 186 68.54 -7.81 14.39
N ASP A 187 68.27 -8.31 13.18
CA ASP A 187 69.02 -9.40 12.55
C ASP A 187 70.38 -8.95 11.95
N GLU A 188 70.61 -7.63 11.81
CA GLU A 188 71.82 -7.04 11.22
C GLU A 188 72.90 -6.64 12.25
N ASP A 189 72.58 -6.64 13.55
CA ASP A 189 73.47 -6.32 14.70
C ASP A 189 74.07 -7.57 15.38
#